data_AF-G9YT53-F1
#
_entry.id   AF-G9YT53-F1
#
_cell.length_a   1.000
_cell.length_b   1.000
_cell.length_c   1.000
_cell.angle_alpha   90.00
_cell.angle_beta   90.00
_cell.angle_gamma   90.00
#
_symmetry.space_group_name_H-M   'P 1'
#
loop_
_entity.id
_entity.type
_entity.pdbx_description
1 polymer ?
#
loop_
_entity_poly.entity_id
_entity_poly.type
_entity_poly.pdbx_seq_one_letter_code
_entity_poly.pdbx_strand_id
1 'polypeptide(L)'
;MSGTEEIGCCGAYCGTCREYLKTCKGCKPGYLDGSRDLSRARCKMKKCCLTKGHITCADCEEYEHCETVQAFLNHSVYKYSKYKQALEFIRAHGYSAFLKAAEHWTGAYGKYPKSDF
;
A
#
# COMPACT_ATOMS: atom_id res chain seq x y z
N MET A 1 -7.70 14.54 0.55
CA MET A 1 -8.41 13.36 1.06
C MET A 1 -7.65 12.86 2.28
N SER A 2 -8.25 12.91 3.47
CA SER A 2 -7.60 12.45 4.72
C SER A 2 -7.43 10.93 4.72
N GLY A 3 -6.29 10.42 5.20
CA GLY A 3 -6.07 8.98 5.47
C GLY A 3 -5.25 8.21 4.42
N THR A 4 -5.04 8.73 3.21
CA THR A 4 -4.25 8.01 2.18
C THR A 4 -2.74 7.97 2.48
N GLU A 5 -2.26 8.83 3.39
CA GLU A 5 -0.89 8.80 3.90
C GLU A 5 -0.60 7.57 4.76
N GLU A 6 -1.64 6.95 5.31
CA GLU A 6 -1.54 5.70 6.07
C GLU A 6 -1.51 4.46 5.17
N ILE A 7 -1.72 4.63 3.86
CA ILE A 7 -1.67 3.54 2.89
C ILE A 7 -0.25 3.47 2.32
N GLY A 8 0.43 2.34 2.50
CA GLY A 8 1.72 2.09 1.88
C GLY A 8 1.61 1.88 0.37
N CYS A 9 2.72 2.05 -0.35
CA CYS A 9 2.76 1.88 -1.80
C CYS A 9 2.24 0.53 -2.32
N CYS A 10 2.29 -0.52 -1.50
CA CYS A 10 1.75 -1.84 -1.81
C CYS A 10 0.30 -2.05 -1.37
N GLY A 11 -0.42 -1.02 -0.95
CA GLY A 11 -1.78 -1.11 -0.42
C GLY A 11 -1.87 -1.60 1.04
N ALA A 12 -0.74 -1.71 1.74
CA ALA A 12 -0.75 -2.03 3.18
C ALA A 12 -1.31 -0.85 3.98
N TYR A 13 -2.32 -1.07 4.81
CA TYR A 13 -2.93 -0.01 5.62
C TYR A 13 -2.34 0.06 7.03
N CYS A 14 -1.79 1.20 7.42
CA CYS A 14 -1.16 1.41 8.72
C CYS A 14 -2.12 1.89 9.81
N GLY A 15 -3.25 2.52 9.47
CA GLY A 15 -4.13 3.20 10.44
C GLY A 15 -4.69 2.30 11.55
N THR A 16 -4.87 1.01 11.27
CA THR A 16 -5.32 0.01 12.27
C THR A 16 -4.25 -1.03 12.62
N CYS A 17 -3.01 -0.85 12.15
CA CYS A 17 -1.94 -1.84 12.30
C CYS A 17 -1.26 -1.74 13.68
N ARG A 18 -1.42 -2.78 14.50
CA ARG A 18 -0.82 -2.85 15.85
C ARG A 18 0.70 -2.71 15.85
N GLU A 19 1.38 -3.26 14.84
CA GLU A 19 2.84 -3.16 14.72
C GLU A 19 3.29 -1.73 14.39
N TYR A 20 2.49 -0.96 13.64
CA TYR A 20 2.75 0.45 13.38
C TYR A 20 2.73 1.28 14.68
N LEU A 21 1.81 0.96 15.59
CA LEU A 21 1.72 1.60 16.90
C LEU A 21 2.88 1.26 17.85
N LYS A 22 3.70 0.25 17.55
CA LYS A 22 4.77 -0.24 18.43
C LYS A 22 6.16 -0.06 17.85
N THR A 23 6.43 -0.67 16.70
CA THR A 23 7.79 -0.89 16.20
C THR A 23 8.00 -0.44 14.75
N CYS A 24 6.94 -0.42 13.94
CA CYS A 24 7.02 -0.15 12.51
C CYS A 24 6.96 1.36 12.23
N LYS A 25 7.98 1.90 11.55
CA LYS A 25 8.05 3.31 11.14
C LYS A 25 7.17 3.67 9.93
N GLY A 26 6.28 2.78 9.51
CA GLY A 26 5.43 2.96 8.34
C GLY A 26 6.16 2.99 6.99
N CYS A 27 5.37 2.97 5.93
CA CYS A 27 5.89 2.98 4.57
C CYS A 27 6.27 4.37 4.07
N LYS A 28 5.43 5.37 4.37
CA LYS A 28 5.53 6.77 3.94
C LYS A 28 6.06 7.74 5.03
N PRO A 29 5.71 7.59 6.32
CA PRO A 29 6.16 8.53 7.35
C PRO A 29 7.67 8.74 7.36
N GLY A 30 8.07 10.00 7.41
CA GLY A 30 9.45 10.46 7.36
C GLY A 30 10.09 10.52 5.96
N TYR A 31 9.53 9.87 4.94
CA TYR A 31 10.02 10.02 3.56
C TYR A 31 9.39 11.21 2.84
N LEU A 32 8.17 11.60 3.24
CA LEU A 32 7.45 12.74 2.65
C LEU A 32 7.97 14.10 3.17
N ASP A 33 8.44 14.14 4.41
CA ASP A 33 8.98 15.35 5.07
C ASP A 33 10.52 15.45 5.00
N GLY A 34 11.19 14.47 4.38
CA GLY A 34 12.64 14.43 4.24
C GLY A 34 13.43 13.99 5.48
N SER A 35 12.78 13.69 6.61
CA SER A 35 13.46 13.21 7.83
C SER A 35 14.07 11.81 7.68
N ARG A 36 13.72 11.07 6.63
CA ARG A 36 14.28 9.77 6.24
C ARG A 36 14.72 9.81 4.78
N ASP A 37 15.96 9.39 4.56
CA ASP A 37 16.52 9.26 3.23
C ASP A 37 15.91 8.07 2.46
N LEU A 38 15.18 8.38 1.39
CA LEU A 38 14.55 7.40 0.51
C LEU A 38 15.57 6.45 -0.14
N SER A 39 16.80 6.89 -0.41
CA SER A 39 17.86 6.09 -1.01
C SER A 39 18.18 4.84 -0.16
N ARG A 40 18.13 5.01 1.17
CA ARG A 40 18.38 3.98 2.19
C ARG A 40 17.22 3.00 2.37
N ALA A 41 16.07 3.24 1.75
CA ALA A 41 14.96 2.30 1.80
C ALA A 41 15.32 0.99 1.08
N ARG A 42 14.99 -0.16 1.69
CA ARG A 42 15.25 -1.49 1.09
C ARG A 42 14.21 -1.90 0.05
N CYS A 43 12.97 -1.44 0.19
CA CYS A 43 11.87 -1.81 -0.70
C CYS A 43 11.96 -1.05 -2.03
N LYS A 44 12.22 -1.78 -3.14
CA LYS A 44 12.29 -1.20 -4.50
C LYS A 44 10.97 -0.55 -4.92
N MET A 45 9.84 -1.22 -4.69
CA MET A 45 8.50 -0.68 -4.97
C MET A 45 8.25 0.65 -4.26
N LYS A 46 8.63 0.76 -2.98
CA LYS A 46 8.51 2.02 -2.23
C LYS A 46 9.30 3.15 -2.88
N LYS A 47 10.57 2.90 -3.23
CA LYS A 47 11.42 3.90 -3.88
C LYS A 47 10.76 4.40 -5.17
N CYS A 48 10.39 3.49 -6.05
CA CYS A 48 9.73 3.82 -7.31
C CYS A 48 8.43 4.63 -7.11
N CYS A 49 7.52 4.13 -6.28
CA CYS A 49 6.23 4.77 -5.98
C CYS A 49 6.37 6.19 -5.43
N LEU A 50 7.26 6.39 -4.44
CA LEU A 50 7.47 7.71 -3.84
C LEU A 50 8.19 8.68 -4.79
N THR A 51 9.17 8.20 -5.57
CA THR A 51 9.84 9.02 -6.60
C THR A 51 8.86 9.47 -7.68
N LYS A 52 7.90 8.62 -8.07
CA LYS A 52 6.84 8.97 -9.04
C LYS A 52 5.71 9.81 -8.44
N GLY A 53 5.72 10.10 -7.14
CA GLY A 53 4.68 10.90 -6.48
C GLY A 53 3.32 10.19 -6.36
N HIS A 54 3.28 8.86 -6.51
CA HIS A 54 2.02 8.11 -6.41
C HIS A 54 1.55 7.97 -4.96
N ILE A 55 0.23 7.90 -4.76
CA ILE A 55 -0.33 7.54 -3.45
C ILE A 55 -0.04 6.06 -3.21
N THR A 56 -0.36 5.19 -4.17
CA THR A 56 0.06 3.79 -4.15
C THR A 56 0.40 3.31 -5.55
N CYS A 57 0.95 2.10 -5.67
CA CYS A 57 1.16 1.50 -6.98
C CYS A 57 -0.14 1.21 -7.74
N ALA A 58 -1.33 1.38 -7.12
CA ALA A 58 -2.61 1.36 -7.84
C ALA A 58 -2.69 2.49 -8.88
N ASP A 59 -2.03 3.62 -8.63
CA ASP A 59 -1.98 4.79 -9.52
C ASP A 59 -0.99 4.60 -10.69
N CYS A 60 -0.25 3.48 -10.73
CA CYS A 60 0.68 3.21 -11.80
C CYS A 60 -0.10 2.85 -13.07
N GLU A 61 0.04 3.64 -14.14
CA GLU A 61 -0.60 3.41 -15.44
C GLU A 61 -0.15 2.06 -16.05
N GLU A 62 1.12 1.72 -15.83
CA GLU A 62 1.72 0.47 -16.30
C GLU A 62 1.49 -0.69 -15.32
N TYR A 63 0.53 -0.63 -14.39
CA TYR A 63 0.39 -1.59 -13.28
C TYR A 63 0.58 -3.06 -13.68
N GLU A 64 -0.06 -3.51 -14.77
CA GLU A 64 0.01 -4.89 -15.26
C GLU A 64 1.38 -5.30 -15.80
N HIS A 65 2.15 -4.35 -16.34
CA HIS A 65 3.43 -4.58 -17.02
C HIS A 65 4.62 -4.00 -16.25
N CYS A 66 4.39 -3.25 -15.17
CA CYS A 66 5.43 -2.58 -14.41
C CYS A 66 6.26 -3.63 -13.67
N GLU A 67 7.50 -3.84 -14.11
CA GLU A 67 8.41 -4.85 -13.56
C GLU A 67 8.57 -4.72 -12.04
N THR A 68 8.63 -3.49 -11.52
CA THR A 68 8.77 -3.24 -10.07
C THR A 68 7.54 -3.69 -9.30
N VAL A 69 6.34 -3.47 -9.86
CA VAL A 69 5.08 -3.89 -9.24
C VAL A 69 4.94 -5.40 -9.34
N GLN A 70 5.10 -5.96 -10.53
CA GLN A 70 4.93 -7.38 -10.79
C GLN A 70 5.96 -8.23 -10.02
N ALA A 71 7.23 -7.82 -9.96
CA ALA A 71 8.24 -8.53 -9.17
C ALA A 71 7.92 -8.53 -7.65
N PHE A 72 7.27 -7.48 -7.14
CA PHE A 72 6.84 -7.44 -5.75
C PHE A 72 5.61 -8.32 -5.50
N LEU A 73 4.61 -8.27 -6.39
CA LEU A 73 3.34 -8.98 -6.21
C LEU A 73 3.42 -10.49 -6.49
N ASN A 74 4.31 -10.91 -7.38
CA ASN A 74 4.48 -12.32 -7.76
C ASN A 74 5.31 -13.12 -6.74
N HIS A 75 5.65 -12.52 -5.60
CA HIS A 75 6.29 -13.25 -4.51
C HIS A 75 5.31 -14.27 -3.92
N SER A 76 5.73 -15.53 -3.80
CA SER A 76 4.91 -16.67 -3.36
C SER A 76 4.41 -16.61 -1.91
N VAL A 77 4.79 -15.60 -1.14
CA VAL A 77 4.44 -15.52 0.29
C VAL A 77 3.06 -14.87 0.42
N TYR A 78 2.20 -15.48 1.24
CA TYR A 78 0.79 -15.11 1.42
C TYR A 78 0.52 -13.59 1.59
N LYS A 79 1.38 -12.87 2.31
CA LYS A 79 1.18 -11.41 2.49
C LYS A 79 1.21 -10.63 1.16
N TYR A 80 1.96 -11.09 0.16
CA TYR A 80 2.05 -10.40 -1.13
C TYR A 80 0.81 -10.60 -1.98
N SER A 81 0.11 -11.74 -1.88
CA SER A 81 -1.21 -11.89 -2.49
C SER A 81 -2.24 -10.96 -1.85
N LYS A 82 -2.12 -10.66 -0.55
CA LYS A 82 -2.94 -9.63 0.12
C LYS A 82 -2.66 -8.21 -0.36
N TYR A 83 -1.39 -7.88 -0.61
CA TYR A 83 -1.02 -6.62 -1.22
C TYR A 83 -1.52 -6.50 -2.67
N LYS A 84 -1.50 -7.61 -3.43
CA LYS A 84 -2.10 -7.66 -4.77
C LYS A 84 -3.59 -7.34 -4.70
N GLN A 85 -4.34 -8.03 -3.83
CA GLN A 85 -5.77 -7.76 -3.60
C GLN A 85 -6.04 -6.30 -3.22
N ALA A 86 -5.18 -5.69 -2.40
CA ALA A 86 -5.32 -4.29 -2.01
C ALA A 86 -5.18 -3.33 -3.19
N LEU A 87 -4.14 -3.51 -4.00
CA LEU A 87 -3.91 -2.66 -5.17
C LEU A 87 -5.02 -2.85 -6.21
N GLU A 88 -5.45 -4.08 -6.47
CA GLU A 88 -6.57 -4.38 -7.37
C GLU A 88 -7.88 -3.75 -6.88
N PHE A 89 -8.17 -3.84 -5.58
CA PHE A 89 -9.36 -3.23 -5.00
C PHE A 89 -9.33 -1.69 -5.11
N ILE A 90 -8.19 -1.06 -4.82
CA ILE A 90 -8.04 0.40 -4.98
C ILE A 90 -8.23 0.81 -6.45
N ARG A 91 -7.70 0.04 -7.40
CA ARG A 91 -7.87 0.31 -8.84
C ARG A 91 -9.33 0.19 -9.27
N ALA A 92 -10.05 -0.80 -8.76
CA ALA A 92 -11.45 -1.06 -9.14
C ALA A 92 -12.45 -0.12 -8.45
N HIS A 93 -12.20 0.28 -7.20
CA HIS A 93 -13.20 0.95 -6.36
C HIS A 93 -12.75 2.30 -5.78
N GLY A 94 -11.47 2.67 -5.97
CA GLY A 94 -10.89 3.90 -5.47
C GLY A 94 -10.51 3.88 -3.99
N TYR A 95 -9.78 4.92 -3.58
CA TYR A 95 -9.25 5.05 -2.22
C TYR A 95 -10.33 5.18 -1.15
N SER A 96 -11.43 5.86 -1.43
CA SER A 96 -12.51 6.04 -0.46
C SER A 96 -13.16 4.71 -0.06
N ALA A 97 -13.43 3.82 -1.02
CA ALA A 97 -13.95 2.50 -0.75
C ALA A 97 -12.94 1.63 0.01
N PHE A 98 -11.65 1.75 -0.33
CA PHE A 98 -10.58 1.03 0.35
C PHE A 98 -10.48 1.44 1.82
N LEU A 99 -10.48 2.74 2.11
CA LEU A 99 -10.40 3.25 3.48
C LEU A 99 -11.61 2.77 4.31
N LYS A 100 -12.82 2.85 3.76
CA LYS A 100 -14.03 2.32 4.42
C LYS A 100 -13.92 0.82 4.72
N ALA A 101 -13.37 0.03 3.80
CA ALA A 101 -13.13 -1.40 4.05
C ALA A 101 -12.08 -1.63 5.15
N ALA A 102 -11.06 -0.79 5.21
CA ALA A 102 -9.91 -0.93 6.11
C ALA A 102 -10.19 -0.49 7.56
N GLU A 103 -11.24 0.30 7.80
CA GLU A 103 -11.69 0.74 9.14
C GLU A 103 -11.87 -0.44 10.13
N HIS A 104 -12.27 -1.61 9.64
CA HIS A 104 -12.53 -2.80 10.46
C HIS A 104 -11.35 -3.78 10.53
N TRP A 105 -10.20 -3.44 9.94
CA TRP A 105 -9.04 -4.33 9.95
C TRP A 105 -8.29 -4.24 11.27
N THR A 106 -7.54 -5.29 11.60
CA THR A 106 -6.68 -5.36 12.81
C THR A 106 -5.19 -5.43 12.47
N GLY A 107 -4.85 -5.29 11.19
CA GLY A 107 -3.50 -5.41 10.65
C GLY A 107 -3.37 -4.74 9.28
N ALA A 108 -2.22 -4.94 8.63
CA ALA A 108 -1.86 -4.27 7.37
C ALA A 108 -2.72 -4.64 6.16
N TYR A 109 -3.54 -5.68 6.27
CA TYR A 109 -4.47 -6.16 5.26
C TYR A 109 -5.66 -6.84 5.96
N GLY A 110 -6.80 -6.95 5.27
CA GLY A 110 -7.99 -7.60 5.81
C GLY A 110 -8.92 -8.15 4.74
N LYS A 111 -10.21 -8.25 5.09
CA LYS A 111 -11.25 -8.70 4.18
C LYS A 111 -11.90 -7.49 3.51
N TYR A 112 -12.14 -7.60 2.21
CA TYR A 112 -12.94 -6.63 1.46
C TYR A 112 -14.42 -6.99 1.58
N PRO A 113 -15.33 -6.01 1.48
CA PRO A 113 -16.76 -6.27 1.36
C PRO A 113 -16.98 -7.25 0.22
N LYS A 114 -17.94 -8.19 0.38
CA LYS A 114 -18.43 -8.93 -0.78
C LYS A 114 -19.02 -7.89 -1.70
N SER A 115 -18.50 -7.79 -2.91
CA SER A 115 -19.15 -7.03 -3.95
C SER A 115 -20.51 -7.70 -4.19
N ASP A 116 -21.60 -6.98 -3.93
CA ASP A 116 -22.92 -7.40 -4.39
C ASP A 116 -22.91 -7.28 -5.93
N PHE A 117 -22.46 -8.34 -6.60
CA PHE A 117 -22.63 -8.56 -8.04
C PHE A 117 -23.44 -9.84 -8.22
#